data_AF-A0A529F8C0-F1
#
_entry.id   AF-A0A529F8C0-F1
#
_cell.length_a   1.000
_cell.length_b   1.000
_cell.length_c   1.000
_cell.angle_alpha   90.00
_cell.angle_beta   90.00
_cell.angle_gamma   90.00
#
_symmetry.space_group_name_H-M   'P 1'
#
loop_
_entity.id
_entity.type
_entity.pdbx_description
1 polymer ?
#
loop_
_entity_poly.entity_id
_entity_poly.type
_entity_poly.pdbx_seq_one_letter_code
_entity_poly.pdbx_strand_id
1 'polypeptide(L)'
;FLSSDPSRALAGVGPGRDSPQGSHVVHDSGIATQLLLLPGGDENRSLTALIPLDSQTLGRVEALVRFWRAYNRRPVPPDTRMTIQQRRRLRLMMRA
;
A
#
# COMPACT_ATOMS: atom_id res chain seq x y z
N PHE A 1 3.79 7.88 26.42
CA PHE A 1 3.28 9.00 25.61
C PHE A 1 3.52 8.68 24.14
N LEU A 2 2.52 8.11 23.47
CA LEU A 2 2.59 7.94 22.02
C LEU A 2 2.49 9.36 21.44
N SER A 3 3.62 9.90 21.00
CA SER A 3 3.65 11.13 20.23
C SER A 3 2.76 10.91 19.01
N SER A 4 1.60 11.55 19.00
CA SER A 4 0.76 11.66 17.82
C SER A 4 1.48 12.59 16.86
N ASP A 5 2.51 12.05 16.20
CA ASP A 5 3.01 12.63 14.97
C ASP A 5 1.77 12.75 14.07
N PRO A 6 1.40 13.96 13.59
CA PRO A 6 0.26 14.13 12.72
C PRO A 6 0.54 13.23 11.53
N SER A 7 -0.10 12.06 11.53
CA SER A 7 -0.04 11.09 10.47
C SER A 7 -0.49 11.90 9.28
N ARG A 8 0.46 12.29 8.40
CA ARG A 8 0.17 13.10 7.23
C ARG A 8 -1.03 12.43 6.58
N ALA A 9 -2.21 13.02 6.76
CA ALA A 9 -3.47 12.44 6.29
C ALA A 9 -3.18 11.98 4.87
N LEU A 10 -3.42 10.70 4.56
CA LEU A 10 -2.94 10.02 3.34
C LEU A 10 -3.05 10.96 2.12
N ALA A 11 -2.02 11.75 1.87
CA ALA A 11 -2.12 12.89 0.96
C ALA A 11 -1.71 12.33 -0.40
N GLY A 12 -2.61 12.41 -1.38
CA GLY A 12 -2.44 11.72 -2.66
C GLY A 12 -3.24 10.42 -2.79
N VAL A 13 -4.35 10.32 -2.06
CA VAL A 13 -5.40 9.33 -2.29
C VAL A 13 -6.11 9.66 -3.61
N GLY A 14 -5.97 8.78 -4.61
CA GLY A 14 -6.76 8.86 -5.83
C GLY A 14 -8.26 8.67 -5.55
N PRO A 15 -9.16 8.89 -6.53
CA PRO A 15 -10.60 8.78 -6.32
C PRO A 15 -10.95 7.42 -5.70
N GLY A 16 -11.56 7.47 -4.51
CA GLY A 16 -11.99 6.29 -3.78
C GLY A 16 -13.14 5.58 -4.48
N ARG A 17 -13.13 4.26 -4.48
CA ARG A 17 -14.28 3.44 -4.88
C ARG A 17 -14.94 2.88 -3.64
N ASP A 18 -16.18 3.30 -3.39
CA ASP A 18 -16.93 2.80 -2.25
C ASP A 18 -17.36 1.35 -2.47
N SER A 19 -17.30 0.58 -1.38
CA SER A 19 -17.67 -0.82 -1.29
C SER A 19 -18.36 -1.08 0.04
N PRO A 20 -19.21 -2.12 0.19
CA PRO A 20 -19.78 -2.49 1.48
C PRO A 20 -18.73 -2.76 2.58
N GLN A 21 -17.49 -3.07 2.21
CA GLN A 21 -16.39 -3.28 3.17
C GLN A 21 -15.65 -1.99 3.57
N GLY A 22 -15.95 -0.86 2.93
CA GLY A 22 -15.24 0.41 3.10
C GLY A 22 -14.85 1.07 1.78
N SER A 23 -14.07 2.15 1.84
CA SER A 23 -13.63 2.88 0.65
C SER A 23 -12.28 2.35 0.16
N HIS A 24 -12.23 1.92 -1.10
CA HIS A 24 -10.99 1.48 -1.75
C HIS A 24 -10.27 2.66 -2.36
N VAL A 25 -9.01 2.81 -2.03
CA VAL A 25 -8.20 3.96 -2.44
C VAL A 25 -6.86 3.49 -2.98
N VAL A 26 -6.34 4.17 -4.00
CA VAL A 26 -4.96 4.00 -4.44
C VAL A 26 -4.15 5.18 -3.93
N HIS A 27 -3.13 4.89 -3.12
CA HIS A 27 -2.14 5.87 -2.70
C HIS A 27 -0.91 5.75 -3.60
N ASP A 28 -0.56 6.84 -4.28
CA ASP A 28 0.66 6.91 -5.07
C ASP A 28 1.73 7.73 -4.34
N SER A 29 2.76 7.04 -3.85
CA SER A 29 3.92 7.65 -3.19
C SER A 29 5.22 7.01 -3.68
N GLY A 30 5.33 6.84 -5.00
CA GLY A 30 6.44 6.14 -5.66
C GLY A 30 6.21 4.64 -5.84
N ILE A 31 5.24 4.06 -5.11
CA ILE A 31 4.58 2.81 -5.47
C ILE A 31 3.07 3.01 -5.34
N ALA A 32 2.31 2.52 -6.32
CA ALA A 32 0.86 2.47 -6.22
C ALA A 32 0.46 1.41 -5.20
N THR A 33 -0.12 1.83 -4.08
CA THR A 33 -0.59 0.94 -3.02
C THR A 33 -2.10 1.02 -2.88
N GLN A 34 -2.78 -0.12 -3.01
CA GLN A 34 -4.22 -0.19 -2.76
C GLN A 34 -4.48 -0.32 -1.25
N LEU A 35 -5.35 0.55 -0.75
CA LEU A 35 -5.77 0.62 0.65
C LEU A 35 -7.29 0.43 0.73
N LEU A 36 -7.74 -0.23 1.78
CA LEU A 36 -9.15 -0.31 2.15
C LEU A 36 -9.33 0.47 3.45
N LEU A 37 -10.05 1.58 3.38
CA LEU A 37 -10.42 2.38 4.54
C LEU A 37 -11.73 1.83 5.10
N LEU A 38 -11.65 1.27 6.30
CA LEU A 38 -12.84 0.73 6.97
C LEU A 38 -13.77 1.87 7.41
N PRO A 39 -15.10 1.65 7.35
CA PRO A 39 -16.06 2.65 7.81
C PRO A 39 -15.86 2.99 9.29
N GLY A 40 -15.86 4.28 9.62
CA GLY A 40 -15.62 4.79 10.97
C GLY A 40 -14.16 5.11 11.30
N GLY A 41 -13.25 4.99 10.33
CA GLY A 41 -11.89 5.53 10.44
C GLY A 41 -11.90 7.04 10.23
N ASP A 42 -11.44 7.79 11.24
CA ASP A 42 -11.27 9.23 11.14
C ASP A 42 -9.90 9.53 10.51
N GLU A 43 -9.86 10.19 9.36
CA GLU A 43 -8.64 10.44 8.56
C GLU A 43 -7.58 11.27 9.32
N ASN A 44 -8.01 11.95 10.38
CA ASN A 44 -7.19 12.80 11.23
C ASN A 44 -6.62 12.07 12.46
N ARG A 45 -6.88 10.75 12.60
CA ARG A 45 -6.42 9.92 13.72
C ARG A 45 -5.33 8.95 13.26
N SER A 46 -4.54 8.48 14.22
CA SER A 46 -3.51 7.43 14.00
C SER A 46 -4.10 6.25 13.24
N LEU A 47 -3.56 6.01 12.04
CA LEU A 47 -4.02 4.96 11.14
C LEU A 47 -3.52 3.59 11.62
N THR A 48 -4.44 2.63 11.74
CA THR A 48 -4.10 1.24 12.06
C THR A 48 -4.18 0.40 10.78
N ALA A 49 -3.12 -0.33 10.45
CA ALA A 49 -3.12 -1.27 9.34
C ALA A 49 -3.56 -2.66 9.81
N LEU A 50 -4.62 -3.20 9.21
CA LEU A 50 -4.99 -4.61 9.38
C LEU A 50 -4.27 -5.46 8.34
N ILE A 51 -3.46 -6.42 8.82
CA ILE A 51 -2.67 -7.31 7.97
C ILE A 51 -3.13 -8.74 8.22
N PRO A 52 -3.78 -9.38 7.23
CA PRO A 52 -4.13 -10.79 7.34
C PRO A 52 -2.89 -11.65 7.53
N LEU A 53 -2.95 -12.57 8.49
CA LEU A 53 -1.91 -13.57 8.72
C LEU A 53 -2.32 -14.87 8.00
N ASP A 54 -1.74 -15.09 6.84
CA ASP A 54 -1.98 -16.22 5.94
C ASP A 54 -0.66 -16.76 5.34
N SER A 55 -0.74 -17.67 4.38
CA SER A 55 0.43 -18.20 3.67
C SER A 55 1.25 -17.11 2.94
N GLN A 56 0.68 -15.92 2.74
CA GLN A 56 1.31 -14.78 2.08
C GLN A 56 1.81 -13.72 3.09
N THR A 57 1.78 -14.00 4.39
CA THR A 57 2.16 -13.06 5.46
C THR A 57 3.52 -12.42 5.22
N LEU A 58 4.55 -13.22 4.88
CA LEU A 58 5.89 -12.67 4.61
C LEU A 58 5.86 -11.68 3.45
N GLY A 59 5.10 -11.98 2.41
CA GLY A 59 4.90 -11.08 1.29
C GLY A 59 4.14 -9.80 1.69
N ARG A 60 3.16 -9.90 2.59
CA ARG A 60 2.46 -8.73 3.14
C ARG A 60 3.40 -7.86 3.98
N VAL A 61 4.30 -8.44 4.77
CA VAL A 61 5.31 -7.69 5.55
C VAL A 61 6.27 -6.94 4.62
N GLU A 62 6.80 -7.58 3.58
CA GLU A 62 7.64 -6.90 2.57
C GLU A 62 6.89 -5.78 1.84
N ALA A 63 5.60 -5.98 1.55
CA ALA A 63 4.75 -4.94 0.96
C ALA A 63 4.57 -3.76 1.93
N LEU A 64 4.34 -4.03 3.21
CA LEU A 64 4.23 -3.00 4.25
C LEU A 64 5.53 -2.19 4.39
N VAL A 65 6.69 -2.87 4.40
CA VAL A 65 8.00 -2.18 4.45
C VAL A 65 8.17 -1.24 3.27
N ARG A 66 7.80 -1.68 2.06
CA ARG A 66 7.86 -0.84 0.86
C ARG A 66 6.88 0.33 0.94
N PHE A 67 5.63 0.09 1.37
CA PHE A 67 4.63 1.13 1.59
C PHE A 67 5.12 2.18 2.58
N TRP A 68 5.62 1.76 3.74
CA TRP A 68 6.07 2.69 4.77
C TRP A 68 7.28 3.51 4.30
N ARG A 69 8.22 2.91 3.57
CA ARG A 69 9.35 3.64 2.97
C ARG A 69 8.89 4.64 1.93
N ALA A 70 8.00 4.23 1.02
CA ALA A 70 7.39 5.08 0.01
C ALA A 70 6.69 6.30 0.63
N TYR A 71 5.80 6.04 1.60
CA TYR A 71 5.07 7.06 2.36
C TYR A 71 6.02 8.07 3.05
N ASN A 72 7.14 7.60 3.60
CA ASN A 72 8.17 8.45 4.21
C ASN A 72 9.18 9.03 3.20
N ARG A 73 8.94 8.93 1.89
CA ARG A 73 9.83 9.38 0.80
C ARG A 73 11.26 8.82 0.92
N ARG A 74 11.39 7.60 1.43
CA ARG A 74 12.66 6.87 1.53
C ARG A 74 12.84 5.93 0.34
N PRO A 75 14.08 5.55 -0.02
CA PRO A 75 14.33 4.57 -1.07
C PRO A 75 13.57 3.26 -0.84
N VAL A 76 12.74 2.89 -1.81
CA VAL A 76 11.86 1.72 -1.78
C VAL A 76 12.63 0.50 -2.30
N PRO A 77 12.73 -0.59 -1.53
CA PRO A 77 13.34 -1.84 -2.00
C PRO A 77 12.61 -2.39 -3.23
N PRO A 78 13.33 -3.01 -4.19
CA PRO A 78 12.71 -3.63 -5.34
C PRO A 78 11.82 -4.81 -4.93
N ASP A 79 10.74 -5.04 -5.68
CA ASP A 79 9.95 -6.26 -5.53
C ASP A 79 10.74 -7.47 -6.04
N THR A 80 11.08 -8.39 -5.14
CA THR A 80 11.88 -9.59 -5.40
C THR A 80 11.04 -10.80 -5.81
N ARG A 81 9.70 -10.72 -5.78
CA ARG A 81 8.82 -11.85 -6.14
C ARG A 81 8.87 -12.20 -7.61
N MET A 82 9.30 -11.25 -8.44
CA MET A 82 9.50 -11.46 -9.86
C MET A 82 10.93 -11.13 -10.23
N THR A 83 11.57 -12.07 -10.91
CA THR A 83 12.85 -11.76 -11.57
C THR A 83 12.64 -10.72 -12.66
N ILE A 84 13.70 -10.00 -13.00
CA ILE A 84 13.68 -9.02 -14.10
C ILE A 84 13.21 -9.70 -15.41
N GLN A 85 13.63 -10.94 -15.65
CA GLN A 85 13.22 -11.74 -16.80
C GLN A 85 11.73 -12.08 -16.78
N GLN A 86 11.19 -12.55 -15.65
CA GLN A 86 9.76 -12.83 -15.49
C GLN A 86 8.92 -11.57 -15.72
N ARG A 87 9.35 -10.42 -15.19
CA ARG A 87 8.67 -9.14 -15.40
C ARG A 87 8.68 -8.71 -16.87
N ARG A 88 9.82 -8.87 -17.55
CA ARG A 88 9.93 -8.58 -18.99
C ARG A 88 9.01 -9.47 -19.81
N ARG A 89 9.01 -10.79 -19.53
CA ARG A 89 8.15 -11.76 -20.22
C ARG A 89 6.67 -11.46 -20.01
N LEU A 90 6.24 -11.19 -18.77
CA LEU A 90 4.87 -10.81 -18.46
C LEU A 90 4.45 -9.54 -19.22
N ARG A 91 5.31 -8.52 -19.24
CA ARG A 91 5.05 -7.27 -19.99
C ARG A 91 4.89 -7.50 -21.49
N LEU A 92 5.66 -8.41 -22.08
CA LEU A 92 5.51 -8.76 -23.50
C LEU A 92 4.19 -9.50 -23.76
N MET A 93 3.80 -10.42 -22.89
CA MET A 93 2.52 -11.14 -23.02
C MET A 93 1.29 -10.22 -22.91
N MET A 94 1.33 -9.20 -22.04
CA MET A 94 0.23 -8.23 -21.91
C MET A 94 0.13 -7.24 -23.09
N ARG A 95 1.13 -7.18 -23.97
CA ARG A 95 1.15 -6.29 -25.15
C ARG A 95 0.74 -6.99 -26.45
N ALA A 96 0.65 -8.32 -26.43
CA ALA A 96 0.20 -9.14 -27.55
C ALA A 96 -1.32 -9.24 -27.54
#